data_AF-A0A948V856-F1
#
_entry.id   AF-A0A948V856-F1
#
_cell.length_a   1.000
_cell.length_b   1.000
_cell.length_c   1.000
_cell.angle_alpha   90.00
_cell.angle_beta   90.00
_cell.angle_gamma   90.00
#
_symmetry.space_group_name_H-M   'P 1'
#
loop_
_entity.id
_entity.type
_entity.pdbx_description
1 polymer ?
#
loop_
_entity_poly.entity_id
_entity_poly.type
_entity_poly.pdbx_seq_one_letter_code
_entity_poly.pdbx_strand_id
1 'polypeptide(L)'
;MSIEIEKATLESACKEMIETILLCLPNAFKGTIYRMGRPPELVAERITSGVLSDLRKASISWGLPERSEYNPPGKPWLEYRDEPGRPLEAMAWCVERQKSWTSEDPEKDIRSVRLQVDGTSEDSHHMEPVLVRKSDLLLDINDSVQYPANLEGKMIWEESEFVVVAVIKIHFRPYTIQMGSPETKVIKKLSRSLGTQLLSYQLRQDSLRAMQKLAKDRLDACNILADSLRNAIMKTGLIFSLVKQEIGFLRDQWEQLLLDELKEKNAKVEAIEELNDILRGVIGEAHPFSEDLLGVQKRFLELSLHPVKAENWIVKQI
;
A
#
# COMPACT_ATOMS: atom_id res chain seq x y z
N MET A 1 -2.64 8.54 -16.35
CA MET A 1 -1.58 9.50 -15.95
C MET A 1 -2.15 10.67 -15.16
N SER A 2 -2.05 10.59 -13.85
CA SER A 2 -2.24 11.74 -12.97
C SER A 2 -1.35 11.52 -11.76
N ILE A 3 -1.11 12.60 -11.02
CA ILE A 3 -0.44 12.49 -9.74
C ILE A 3 -1.46 12.04 -8.69
N GLU A 4 -1.14 10.93 -8.00
CA GLU A 4 -1.93 10.42 -6.88
C GLU A 4 -1.22 10.69 -5.56
N ILE A 5 -1.61 11.79 -4.92
CA ILE A 5 -1.12 12.17 -3.60
C ILE A 5 -2.31 12.25 -2.64
N GLU A 6 -2.09 11.92 -1.38
CA GLU A 6 -3.03 12.21 -0.31
C GLU A 6 -3.50 13.68 -0.36
N LYS A 7 -4.82 13.89 -0.27
CA LYS A 7 -5.45 15.20 -0.44
C LYS A 7 -4.83 16.30 0.44
N ALA A 8 -4.53 15.98 1.71
CA ALA A 8 -3.94 16.93 2.64
C ALA A 8 -2.53 17.37 2.22
N THR A 9 -1.69 16.43 1.78
CA THR A 9 -0.33 16.73 1.29
C THR A 9 -0.37 17.53 0.01
N LEU A 10 -1.26 17.17 -0.93
CA LEU A 10 -1.47 17.92 -2.16
C LEU A 10 -1.90 19.37 -1.87
N GLU A 11 -2.90 19.54 -0.99
CA GLU A 11 -3.40 20.86 -0.61
C GLU A 11 -2.31 21.71 0.06
N SER A 12 -1.50 21.12 0.94
CA SER A 12 -0.38 21.80 1.59
C SER A 12 0.65 22.31 0.59
N ALA A 13 1.11 21.44 -0.34
CA ALA A 13 2.08 21.83 -1.37
C ALA A 13 1.52 22.93 -2.30
N CYS A 14 0.23 22.84 -2.66
CA CYS A 14 -0.42 23.87 -3.45
C CYS A 14 -0.56 25.20 -2.71
N LYS A 15 -0.86 25.19 -1.39
CA LYS A 15 -0.92 26.41 -0.57
C LYS A 15 0.44 27.09 -0.48
N GLU A 16 1.51 26.34 -0.20
CA GLU A 16 2.88 26.85 -0.14
C GLU A 16 3.31 27.49 -1.48
N MET A 17 2.93 26.86 -2.60
CA MET A 17 3.20 27.41 -3.93
C MET A 17 2.45 28.72 -4.18
N ILE A 18 1.16 28.79 -3.86
CA ILE A 18 0.38 30.03 -3.99
C ILE A 18 0.98 31.13 -3.10
N GLU A 19 1.29 30.80 -1.84
CA GLU A 19 1.89 31.75 -0.90
C GLU A 19 3.21 32.30 -1.42
N THR A 20 4.11 31.43 -1.89
CA THR A 20 5.38 31.84 -2.49
C THR A 20 5.16 32.78 -3.67
N ILE A 21 4.23 32.46 -4.57
CA ILE A 21 3.93 33.31 -5.73
C ILE A 21 3.40 34.68 -5.30
N LEU A 22 2.42 34.72 -4.38
CA LEU A 22 1.77 35.96 -3.96
C LEU A 22 2.70 36.87 -3.15
N LEU A 23 3.66 36.31 -2.41
CA LEU A 23 4.65 37.09 -1.66
C LEU A 23 5.81 37.58 -2.53
N CYS A 24 6.17 36.84 -3.58
CA CYS A 24 7.31 37.18 -4.43
C CYS A 24 6.95 38.06 -5.64
N LEU A 25 5.71 38.01 -6.13
CA LEU A 25 5.32 38.73 -7.34
C LEU A 25 4.58 40.03 -7.01
N PRO A 26 5.04 41.18 -7.53
CA PRO A 26 4.33 42.44 -7.34
C PRO A 26 2.95 42.37 -8.01
N ASN A 27 1.98 43.04 -7.40
CA ASN A 27 0.60 43.14 -7.89
C ASN A 27 -0.20 41.83 -7.98
N ALA A 28 0.41 40.67 -7.73
CA ALA A 28 -0.31 39.42 -7.56
C ALA A 28 -1.11 39.47 -6.25
N PHE A 29 -2.39 39.11 -6.29
CA PHE A 29 -3.25 39.20 -5.10
C PHE A 29 -4.13 37.98 -4.87
N LYS A 30 -4.26 37.08 -5.84
CA LYS A 30 -4.99 35.83 -5.67
C LYS A 30 -4.38 34.72 -6.50
N GLY A 31 -4.26 33.54 -5.92
CA GLY A 31 -3.77 32.33 -6.59
C GLY A 31 -4.78 31.19 -6.45
N THR A 32 -4.86 30.35 -7.47
CA THR A 32 -5.72 29.17 -7.49
C THR A 32 -5.00 28.05 -8.23
N ILE A 33 -4.98 26.85 -7.67
CA ILE A 33 -4.39 25.67 -8.32
C ILE A 33 -5.47 24.62 -8.57
N TYR A 34 -5.48 24.11 -9.80
CA TYR A 34 -6.37 23.07 -10.27
C TYR A 34 -5.56 21.80 -10.52
N ARG A 35 -5.99 20.66 -10.01
CA ARG A 35 -5.43 19.33 -10.34
C ARG A 35 -6.11 18.82 -11.60
N MET A 36 -5.31 18.25 -12.50
CA MET A 36 -5.83 17.51 -13.65
C MET A 36 -5.92 16.01 -13.31
N GLY A 37 -7.10 15.44 -13.51
CA GLY A 37 -7.38 14.02 -13.36
C GLY A 37 -6.66 13.16 -14.41
N ARG A 38 -6.95 11.85 -14.39
CA ARG A 38 -6.37 10.91 -15.35
C ARG A 38 -7.05 11.04 -16.72
N PRO A 39 -6.31 10.81 -17.82
CA PRO A 39 -6.92 10.46 -19.10
C PRO A 39 -7.78 9.18 -18.97
N PRO A 40 -8.89 9.07 -19.73
CA PRO A 40 -9.36 10.03 -20.72
C PRO A 40 -10.20 11.19 -20.15
N GLU A 41 -10.71 11.10 -18.93
CA GLU A 41 -11.70 12.05 -18.40
C GLU A 41 -11.13 13.45 -18.13
N LEU A 42 -9.83 13.51 -17.76
CA LEU A 42 -9.07 14.74 -17.49
C LEU A 42 -9.86 15.78 -16.69
N VAL A 43 -10.48 15.32 -15.59
CA VAL A 43 -11.29 16.17 -14.72
C VAL A 43 -10.42 17.26 -14.09
N ALA A 44 -10.78 18.52 -14.33
CA ALA A 44 -10.16 19.68 -13.73
C ALA A 44 -10.84 19.97 -12.39
N GLU A 45 -10.10 19.79 -11.30
CA GLU A 45 -10.61 19.98 -9.93
C GLU A 45 -9.78 21.07 -9.22
N ARG A 46 -10.45 22.08 -8.67
CA ARG A 46 -9.82 23.11 -7.84
C ARG A 46 -9.42 22.51 -6.50
N ILE A 47 -8.12 22.57 -6.19
CA ILE A 47 -7.58 22.08 -4.92
C ILE A 47 -7.66 23.16 -3.84
N THR A 48 -7.18 24.36 -4.16
CA THR A 48 -7.13 25.46 -3.19
C THR A 48 -7.09 26.81 -3.91
N SER A 49 -7.55 27.84 -3.22
CA SER A 49 -7.45 29.24 -3.63
C SER A 49 -7.08 30.09 -2.42
N GLY A 50 -6.15 31.02 -2.63
CA GLY A 50 -5.68 31.95 -1.62
C GLY A 50 -5.82 33.38 -2.12
N VAL A 51 -6.30 34.29 -1.27
CA VAL A 51 -6.36 35.73 -1.55
C VAL A 51 -5.49 36.47 -0.55
N LEU A 52 -4.55 37.27 -1.05
CA LEU A 52 -3.71 38.14 -0.24
C LEU A 52 -4.54 39.35 0.18
N SER A 53 -4.96 39.35 1.45
CA SER A 53 -5.84 40.39 2.02
C SER A 53 -5.10 41.68 2.39
N ASP A 54 -3.85 41.56 2.84
CA ASP A 54 -3.01 42.71 3.23
C ASP A 54 -1.54 42.41 2.91
N LEU A 55 -0.98 43.20 1.99
CA LEU A 55 0.44 43.12 1.59
C LEU A 55 1.41 43.39 2.76
N ARG A 56 0.99 44.14 3.79
CA ARG A 56 1.84 44.48 4.94
C ARG A 56 1.90 43.37 5.98
N LYS A 57 0.83 42.57 6.08
CA LYS A 57 0.73 41.47 7.05
C LYS A 57 1.04 40.11 6.44
N ALA A 58 1.22 40.04 5.12
CA ALA A 58 1.42 38.79 4.39
C ALA A 58 0.33 37.74 4.69
N SER A 59 -0.89 38.19 5.05
CA SER A 59 -1.96 37.29 5.48
C SER A 59 -2.81 36.84 4.29
N ILE A 60 -2.77 35.54 4.02
CA ILE A 60 -3.56 34.90 2.97
C ILE A 60 -4.82 34.29 3.57
N SER A 61 -5.98 34.67 3.04
CA SER A 61 -7.23 33.98 3.32
C SER A 61 -7.37 32.79 2.37
N TRP A 62 -7.52 31.61 2.95
CA TRP A 62 -7.68 30.35 2.23
C TRP A 62 -9.16 29.98 2.14
N GLY A 63 -9.60 29.53 0.97
CA GLY A 63 -10.96 29.03 0.79
C GLY A 63 -11.31 28.84 -0.68
N LEU A 64 -12.31 28.00 -0.95
CA LEU A 64 -12.91 27.88 -2.27
C LEU A 64 -14.03 28.92 -2.39
N PRO A 65 -14.06 29.77 -3.43
CA PRO A 65 -15.23 30.59 -3.73
C PRO A 65 -16.49 29.72 -3.82
N GLU A 66 -17.62 30.24 -3.34
CA GLU A 66 -18.87 29.46 -3.23
C GLU A 66 -19.44 28.97 -4.58
N ARG A 67 -19.08 29.61 -5.71
CA ARG A 67 -19.58 29.21 -7.04
C ARG A 67 -18.44 29.06 -8.05
N SER A 68 -18.15 27.82 -8.42
CA SER A 68 -17.24 27.46 -9.50
C SER A 68 -17.49 26.03 -9.94
N GLU A 69 -17.63 25.79 -11.24
CA GLU A 69 -17.77 24.45 -11.83
C GLU A 69 -16.54 23.56 -11.58
N TYR A 70 -15.39 24.19 -11.38
CA TYR A 70 -14.16 23.50 -11.00
C TYR A 70 -14.08 23.09 -9.52
N ASN A 71 -15.03 23.47 -8.65
CA ASN A 71 -15.04 22.94 -7.28
C ASN A 71 -15.37 21.42 -7.33
N PRO A 72 -14.96 20.61 -6.32
CA PRO A 72 -15.25 19.18 -6.31
C PRO A 72 -16.74 18.88 -6.61
N PRO A 73 -17.05 17.95 -7.53
CA PRO A 73 -16.19 16.92 -8.13
C PRO A 73 -15.27 17.37 -9.27
N GLY A 74 -15.34 18.63 -9.70
CA GLY A 74 -14.56 19.18 -10.82
C GLY A 74 -15.28 19.05 -12.16
N LYS A 75 -14.64 19.58 -13.21
CA LYS A 75 -15.20 19.70 -14.56
C LYS A 75 -14.46 18.76 -15.53
N PRO A 76 -15.11 17.80 -16.20
CA PRO A 76 -14.47 16.85 -17.12
C PRO A 76 -14.02 17.50 -18.44
N TRP A 77 -13.04 16.90 -19.14
CA TRP A 77 -12.48 17.43 -20.39
C TRP A 77 -13.52 17.76 -21.45
N LEU A 78 -14.49 16.88 -21.64
CA LEU A 78 -15.58 17.10 -22.60
C LEU A 78 -16.38 18.37 -22.28
N GLU A 79 -16.38 18.83 -21.03
CA GLU A 79 -17.09 20.03 -20.60
C GLU A 79 -16.25 21.31 -20.64
N TYR A 80 -14.93 21.28 -20.78
CA TYR A 80 -14.16 22.53 -20.87
C TYR A 80 -13.28 22.64 -22.11
N ARG A 81 -13.16 21.58 -22.93
CA ARG A 81 -12.46 21.61 -24.22
C ARG A 81 -13.05 22.65 -25.16
N ASP A 82 -12.19 23.18 -26.03
CA ASP A 82 -12.63 24.11 -27.08
C ASP A 82 -13.60 23.39 -28.04
N GLU A 83 -14.80 23.95 -28.22
CA GLU A 83 -15.86 23.35 -29.04
C GLU A 83 -16.79 24.44 -29.60
N PRO A 84 -17.30 24.31 -30.84
CA PRO A 84 -18.14 25.34 -31.45
C PRO A 84 -19.41 25.62 -30.65
N GLY A 85 -19.75 26.90 -30.49
CA GLY A 85 -20.94 27.33 -29.74
C GLY A 85 -20.78 27.29 -28.22
N ARG A 86 -19.58 27.00 -27.71
CA ARG A 86 -19.27 27.00 -26.27
C ARG A 86 -18.23 28.06 -25.94
N PRO A 87 -18.23 28.62 -24.72
CA PRO A 87 -17.21 29.57 -24.31
C PRO A 87 -15.81 28.94 -24.41
N LEU A 88 -14.86 29.66 -25.00
CA LEU A 88 -13.47 29.24 -24.99
C LEU A 88 -12.89 29.44 -23.59
N GLU A 89 -12.19 28.44 -23.07
CA GLU A 89 -11.64 28.49 -21.72
C GLU A 89 -10.11 28.55 -21.76
N ALA A 90 -9.51 29.39 -20.91
CA ALA A 90 -8.06 29.38 -20.71
C ALA A 90 -7.56 28.04 -20.15
N MET A 91 -8.41 27.33 -19.38
CA MET A 91 -8.13 25.99 -18.89
C MET A 91 -7.89 24.99 -20.05
N ALA A 92 -8.79 24.95 -21.04
CA ALA A 92 -8.63 24.08 -22.20
C ALA A 92 -7.34 24.36 -22.98
N TRP A 93 -7.00 25.64 -23.16
CA TRP A 93 -5.73 26.01 -23.79
C TRP A 93 -4.52 25.45 -23.04
N CYS A 94 -4.49 25.62 -21.72
CA CYS A 94 -3.39 25.13 -20.90
C CYS A 94 -3.27 23.62 -20.92
N VAL A 95 -4.41 22.90 -20.86
CA VAL A 95 -4.47 21.44 -20.87
C VAL A 95 -4.08 20.91 -22.25
N GLU A 96 -4.81 21.26 -23.31
CA GLU A 96 -4.59 20.72 -24.66
C GLU A 96 -3.23 21.11 -25.25
N ARG A 97 -2.91 22.40 -25.23
CA ARG A 97 -1.72 22.93 -25.91
C ARG A 97 -0.46 22.84 -25.06
N GLN A 98 -0.58 22.54 -23.77
CA GLN A 98 0.53 22.52 -22.80
C GLN A 98 1.27 23.88 -22.76
N LYS A 99 0.52 24.98 -22.92
CA LYS A 99 1.03 26.35 -22.98
C LYS A 99 0.32 27.26 -21.99
N SER A 100 1.02 28.29 -21.51
CA SER A 100 0.38 29.32 -20.68
C SER A 100 -0.67 30.11 -21.45
N TRP A 101 -1.58 30.73 -20.71
CA TRP A 101 -2.45 31.80 -21.17
C TRP A 101 -2.26 33.03 -20.27
N THR A 102 -2.23 34.23 -20.85
CA THR A 102 -2.15 35.49 -20.09
C THR A 102 -3.24 36.43 -20.56
N SER A 103 -4.10 36.81 -19.63
CA SER A 103 -5.13 37.83 -19.80
C SER A 103 -4.54 39.18 -19.38
N GLU A 104 -3.95 39.89 -20.34
CA GLU A 104 -3.37 41.22 -20.12
C GLU A 104 -4.48 42.27 -19.93
N ASP A 105 -5.45 42.24 -20.84
CA ASP A 105 -6.64 43.09 -20.88
C ASP A 105 -7.90 42.21 -20.75
N PRO A 106 -8.50 42.15 -19.55
CA PRO A 106 -9.66 41.29 -19.30
C PRO A 106 -10.92 41.68 -20.08
N GLU A 107 -10.98 42.90 -20.61
CA GLU A 107 -12.11 43.36 -21.44
C GLU A 107 -12.02 42.82 -22.88
N LYS A 108 -10.84 42.34 -23.29
CA LYS A 108 -10.57 41.79 -24.62
C LYS A 108 -10.18 40.31 -24.60
N ASP A 109 -10.20 39.68 -23.43
CA ASP A 109 -9.80 38.29 -23.29
C ASP A 109 -10.83 37.33 -23.88
N ILE A 110 -10.50 36.82 -25.07
CA ILE A 110 -11.33 35.87 -25.81
C ILE A 110 -11.55 34.53 -25.08
N ARG A 111 -10.77 34.22 -24.03
CA ARG A 111 -10.88 33.01 -23.23
C ARG A 111 -11.45 33.25 -21.82
N SER A 112 -11.94 34.46 -21.56
CA SER A 112 -12.69 34.78 -20.35
C SER A 112 -14.12 34.27 -20.48
N VAL A 113 -14.49 33.26 -19.71
CA VAL A 113 -15.85 32.69 -19.72
C VAL A 113 -16.87 33.72 -19.22
N ARG A 114 -16.53 34.46 -18.16
CA ARG A 114 -17.39 35.52 -17.60
C ARG A 114 -17.66 36.63 -18.60
N LEU A 115 -16.68 36.99 -19.43
CA LEU A 115 -16.87 38.00 -20.47
C LEU A 115 -17.80 37.48 -21.57
N GLN A 116 -17.62 36.23 -22.00
CA GLN A 116 -18.41 35.60 -23.06
C GLN A 116 -19.87 35.33 -22.65
N VAL A 117 -20.11 34.94 -21.40
CA VAL A 117 -21.43 34.51 -20.91
C VAL A 117 -22.17 35.65 -20.21
N ASP A 118 -21.52 36.35 -19.28
CA ASP A 118 -22.15 37.35 -18.42
C ASP A 118 -21.88 38.79 -18.88
N GLY A 119 -20.99 39.00 -19.86
CA GLY A 119 -20.53 40.33 -20.27
C GLY A 119 -19.69 41.04 -19.21
N THR A 120 -19.21 40.32 -18.19
CA THR A 120 -18.44 40.89 -17.08
C THR A 120 -16.95 40.58 -17.24
N SER A 121 -16.11 41.60 -17.01
CA SER A 121 -14.67 41.42 -17.05
C SER A 121 -14.17 40.60 -15.85
N GLU A 122 -13.14 39.78 -16.10
CA GLU A 122 -12.35 39.16 -15.03
C GLU A 122 -11.21 40.10 -14.59
N ASP A 123 -10.41 39.66 -13.61
CA ASP A 123 -9.13 40.32 -13.33
C ASP A 123 -8.08 39.94 -14.38
N SER A 124 -7.06 40.77 -14.55
CA SER A 124 -5.86 40.39 -15.30
C SER A 124 -5.23 39.18 -14.63
N HIS A 125 -4.89 38.15 -15.39
CA HIS A 125 -4.44 36.89 -14.82
C HIS A 125 -3.50 36.12 -15.73
N HIS A 126 -2.75 35.21 -15.14
CA HIS A 126 -1.89 34.26 -15.85
C HIS A 126 -2.25 32.83 -15.44
N MET A 127 -2.41 31.96 -16.42
CA MET A 127 -2.59 30.52 -16.24
C MET A 127 -1.36 29.77 -16.77
N GLU A 128 -0.72 28.97 -15.91
CA GLU A 128 0.48 28.20 -16.25
C GLU A 128 0.22 26.70 -16.02
N PRO A 129 0.39 25.85 -17.04
CA PRO A 129 0.31 24.41 -16.87
C PRO A 129 1.53 23.87 -16.12
N VAL A 130 1.29 22.97 -15.18
CA VAL A 130 2.32 22.19 -14.48
C VAL A 130 2.59 20.94 -15.30
N LEU A 131 3.76 20.91 -15.94
CA LEU A 131 4.18 19.83 -16.82
C LEU A 131 5.08 18.84 -16.09
N VAL A 132 4.80 17.55 -16.25
CA VAL A 132 5.63 16.45 -15.78
C VAL A 132 5.91 15.51 -16.94
N ARG A 133 7.12 14.94 -17.00
CA ARG A 133 7.46 13.97 -18.05
C ARG A 133 6.68 12.69 -17.86
N LYS A 134 6.21 12.11 -18.95
CA LYS A 134 5.53 10.81 -18.93
C LYS A 134 6.41 9.70 -18.34
N SER A 135 7.71 9.74 -18.61
CA SER A 135 8.71 8.78 -18.10
C SER A 135 8.82 8.77 -16.58
N ASP A 136 8.52 9.90 -15.94
CA ASP A 136 8.72 10.08 -14.51
C ASP A 136 7.51 9.62 -13.72
N LEU A 137 6.33 9.62 -14.36
CA LEU A 137 5.14 8.96 -13.84
C LEU A 137 5.38 7.46 -14.02
N LEU A 138 5.74 6.77 -12.93
CA LEU A 138 5.87 5.31 -12.86
C LEU A 138 4.52 4.65 -13.15
N LEU A 139 4.10 4.67 -14.42
CA LEU A 139 3.00 3.87 -14.90
C LEU A 139 3.44 2.42 -14.85
N ASP A 140 2.54 1.56 -14.39
CA ASP A 140 2.63 0.15 -14.74
C ASP A 140 2.81 0.07 -16.25
N ILE A 141 3.93 -0.53 -16.67
CA ILE A 141 4.43 -0.63 -18.06
C ILE A 141 3.39 -1.29 -19.01
N ASN A 142 2.26 -1.74 -18.46
CA ASN A 142 1.20 -2.49 -19.13
C ASN A 142 -0.09 -1.70 -19.40
N ASP A 143 -0.25 -0.46 -18.94
CA ASP A 143 -1.46 0.32 -19.21
C ASP A 143 -1.35 1.06 -20.55
N SER A 144 -2.12 0.61 -21.55
CA SER A 144 -2.37 1.40 -22.76
C SER A 144 -3.19 2.64 -22.41
N VAL A 145 -2.52 3.74 -22.05
CA VAL A 145 -3.17 5.00 -21.67
C VAL A 145 -3.95 5.55 -22.87
N GLN A 146 -5.27 5.66 -22.74
CA GLN A 146 -6.12 6.34 -23.72
C GLN A 146 -6.14 7.84 -23.43
N TYR A 147 -5.54 8.63 -24.32
CA TYR A 147 -5.63 10.09 -24.24
C TYR A 147 -6.95 10.57 -24.82
N PRO A 148 -7.52 11.67 -24.32
CA PRO A 148 -8.72 12.23 -24.94
C PRO A 148 -8.38 12.94 -26.24
N ALA A 149 -9.36 12.97 -27.15
CA ALA A 149 -9.25 13.72 -28.39
C ALA A 149 -9.66 15.20 -28.20
N ASN A 150 -9.04 16.07 -28.98
CA ASN A 150 -9.51 17.43 -29.20
C ASN A 150 -10.69 17.46 -30.21
N LEU A 151 -11.14 18.67 -30.57
CA LEU A 151 -12.24 18.87 -31.52
C LEU A 151 -12.00 18.20 -32.89
N GLU A 152 -10.75 18.16 -33.34
CA GLU A 152 -10.34 17.60 -34.63
C GLU A 152 -10.22 16.06 -34.60
N GLY A 153 -10.47 15.42 -33.45
CA GLY A 153 -10.27 13.99 -33.27
C GLY A 153 -8.81 13.61 -33.00
N LYS A 154 -7.89 14.57 -32.87
CA LYS A 154 -6.49 14.32 -32.55
C LYS A 154 -6.33 14.05 -31.06
N MET A 155 -5.68 12.93 -30.71
CA MET A 155 -5.36 12.60 -29.32
C MET A 155 -4.39 13.63 -28.74
N ILE A 156 -4.80 14.27 -27.65
CA ILE A 156 -3.97 15.27 -27.00
C ILE A 156 -2.82 14.58 -26.26
N TRP A 157 -1.66 15.24 -26.25
CA TRP A 157 -0.43 14.76 -25.61
C TRP A 157 0.17 13.47 -26.16
N GLU A 158 -0.46 12.72 -27.06
CA GLU A 158 0.08 11.45 -27.58
C GLU A 158 1.54 11.59 -28.04
N GLU A 159 1.82 12.60 -28.87
CA GLU A 159 3.15 12.93 -29.40
C GLU A 159 4.04 13.77 -28.44
N SER A 160 3.53 14.16 -27.27
CA SER A 160 4.28 14.97 -26.30
C SER A 160 5.05 14.09 -25.30
N GLU A 161 6.23 14.53 -24.87
CA GLU A 161 6.95 13.91 -23.75
C GLU A 161 6.33 14.23 -22.39
N PHE A 162 5.44 15.22 -22.33
CA PHE A 162 4.89 15.75 -21.09
C PHE A 162 3.38 15.51 -20.98
N VAL A 163 2.88 15.59 -19.76
CA VAL A 163 1.46 15.70 -19.44
C VAL A 163 1.21 16.87 -18.50
N VAL A 164 -0.02 17.38 -18.50
CA VAL A 164 -0.45 18.43 -17.55
C VAL A 164 -1.03 17.76 -16.33
N VAL A 165 -0.42 17.96 -15.16
CA VAL A 165 -0.87 17.37 -13.88
C VAL A 165 -1.64 18.38 -13.02
N ALA A 166 -1.42 19.67 -13.26
CA ALA A 166 -2.12 20.77 -12.62
C ALA A 166 -2.05 22.03 -13.48
N VAL A 167 -2.88 23.02 -13.16
CA VAL A 167 -2.84 24.37 -13.76
C VAL A 167 -2.90 25.41 -12.65
N ILE A 168 -2.00 26.39 -12.69
CA ILE A 168 -1.90 27.48 -11.72
C ILE A 168 -2.53 28.72 -12.35
N LYS A 169 -3.56 29.31 -11.73
CA LYS A 169 -4.13 30.62 -12.10
C LYS A 169 -3.74 31.67 -11.06
N ILE A 170 -3.04 32.73 -11.48
CA ILE A 170 -2.64 33.86 -10.63
C ILE A 170 -3.29 35.13 -11.15
N HIS A 171 -4.02 35.82 -10.27
CA HIS A 171 -4.65 37.10 -10.53
C HIS A 171 -3.72 38.25 -10.14
N PHE A 172 -3.66 39.24 -11.00
CA PHE A 172 -2.88 40.46 -10.88
C PHE A 172 -3.80 41.68 -10.92
N ARG A 173 -3.35 42.78 -10.34
CA ARG A 173 -4.05 44.07 -10.51
C ARG A 173 -4.22 44.37 -12.02
N PRO A 174 -5.29 45.09 -12.40
CA PRO A 174 -5.56 45.37 -13.80
C PRO A 174 -4.35 45.96 -14.53
N TYR A 175 -4.05 45.43 -15.72
CA TYR A 175 -2.99 45.90 -16.62
C TYR A 175 -1.56 45.80 -16.07
N THR A 176 -1.32 45.05 -14.99
CA THR A 176 0.03 44.91 -14.41
C THR A 176 0.77 43.63 -14.82
N ILE A 177 0.19 42.80 -15.67
CA ILE A 177 0.80 41.55 -16.17
C ILE A 177 0.84 41.58 -17.70
N GLN A 178 1.94 41.07 -18.26
CA GLN A 178 2.14 40.98 -19.71
C GLN A 178 2.68 39.60 -20.09
N MET A 179 2.37 39.16 -21.30
CA MET A 179 2.85 37.92 -21.86
C MET A 179 4.37 37.98 -22.02
N GLY A 180 5.07 37.01 -21.45
CA GLY A 180 6.54 36.98 -21.48
C GLY A 180 7.22 37.93 -20.49
N SER A 181 6.45 38.59 -19.62
CA SER A 181 6.99 39.42 -18.54
C SER A 181 7.80 38.60 -17.54
N PRO A 182 8.64 39.24 -16.70
CA PRO A 182 9.39 38.54 -15.65
C PRO A 182 8.52 37.70 -14.72
N GLU A 183 7.33 38.17 -14.36
CA GLU A 183 6.36 37.48 -13.52
C GLU A 183 5.95 36.14 -14.13
N THR A 184 5.58 36.11 -15.41
CA THR A 184 5.23 34.85 -16.11
C THR A 184 6.40 33.86 -16.14
N LYS A 185 7.63 34.35 -16.29
CA LYS A 185 8.85 33.52 -16.27
C LYS A 185 9.11 32.91 -14.89
N VAL A 186 8.86 33.67 -13.82
CA VAL A 186 8.95 33.18 -12.44
C VAL A 186 7.87 32.13 -12.19
N ILE A 187 6.62 32.39 -12.56
CA ILE A 187 5.53 31.41 -12.41
C ILE A 187 5.85 30.11 -13.16
N LYS A 188 6.39 30.20 -14.39
CA LYS A 188 6.83 29.03 -15.16
C LYS A 188 7.96 28.22 -14.52
N LYS A 189 8.89 28.87 -13.81
CA LYS A 189 9.93 28.16 -13.05
C LYS A 189 9.34 27.49 -11.81
N LEU A 190 8.47 28.19 -11.12
CA LEU A 190 7.79 27.69 -9.93
C LEU A 190 6.82 26.54 -10.27
N SER A 191 6.12 26.59 -11.41
CA SER A 191 5.24 25.50 -11.87
C SER A 191 6.03 24.21 -12.12
N ARG A 192 7.23 24.30 -12.70
CA ARG A 192 8.13 23.13 -12.86
C ARG A 192 8.58 22.59 -11.50
N SER A 193 8.91 23.47 -10.57
CA SER A 193 9.29 23.06 -9.21
C SER A 193 8.12 22.37 -8.48
N LEU A 194 6.89 22.87 -8.64
CA LEU A 194 5.69 22.19 -8.12
C LEU A 194 5.56 20.80 -8.74
N GLY A 195 5.73 20.66 -10.06
CA GLY A 195 5.69 19.36 -10.74
C GLY A 195 6.65 18.34 -10.12
N THR A 196 7.91 18.74 -9.88
CA THR A 196 8.91 17.89 -9.21
C THR A 196 8.54 17.55 -7.76
N GLN A 197 8.02 18.52 -7.00
CA GLN A 197 7.58 18.29 -5.61
C GLN A 197 6.43 17.29 -5.56
N LEU A 198 5.41 17.48 -6.40
CA LEU A 198 4.26 16.58 -6.49
C LEU A 198 4.71 15.16 -6.88
N LEU A 199 5.60 15.02 -7.86
CA LEU A 199 6.16 13.73 -8.21
C LEU A 199 6.89 13.07 -7.03
N SER A 200 7.70 13.84 -6.30
CA SER A 200 8.44 13.34 -5.14
C SER A 200 7.51 12.83 -4.03
N TYR A 201 6.38 13.51 -3.80
CA TYR A 201 5.36 13.05 -2.86
C TYR A 201 4.72 11.74 -3.32
N GLN A 202 4.36 11.62 -4.59
CA GLN A 202 3.80 10.39 -5.14
C GLN A 202 4.77 9.21 -5.00
N LEU A 203 6.04 9.38 -5.41
CA LEU A 203 7.06 8.33 -5.30
C LEU A 203 7.24 7.85 -3.85
N ARG A 204 7.25 8.79 -2.89
CA ARG A 204 7.33 8.45 -1.47
C ARG A 204 6.12 7.66 -0.99
N GLN A 205 4.92 8.05 -1.42
CA GLN A 205 3.68 7.37 -1.06
C GLN A 205 3.61 5.95 -1.65
N ASP A 206 3.97 5.80 -2.92
CA ASP A 206 3.99 4.50 -3.60
C ASP A 206 5.04 3.56 -3.00
N SER A 207 6.22 4.08 -2.65
CA SER A 207 7.26 3.33 -1.93
C SER A 207 6.76 2.83 -0.56
N LEU A 208 6.09 3.69 0.22
CA LEU A 208 5.51 3.31 1.51
C LEU A 208 4.43 2.22 1.35
N ARG A 209 3.55 2.35 0.36
CA ARG A 209 2.53 1.34 0.05
C ARG A 209 3.15 0.00 -0.35
N ALA A 210 4.17 0.01 -1.21
CA ALA A 210 4.89 -1.19 -1.63
C ALA A 210 5.57 -1.89 -0.45
N MET A 211 6.24 -1.13 0.43
CA MET A 211 6.85 -1.68 1.65
C MET A 211 5.82 -2.29 2.60
N GLN A 212 4.68 -1.64 2.81
CA GLN A 212 3.59 -2.18 3.63
C GLN A 212 3.04 -3.49 3.06
N LYS A 213 2.85 -3.55 1.74
CA LYS A 213 2.40 -4.76 1.05
C LYS A 213 3.42 -5.90 1.20
N LEU A 214 4.70 -5.64 0.94
CA LEU A 214 5.77 -6.63 1.12
C LEU A 214 5.87 -7.16 2.56
N ALA A 215 5.71 -6.27 3.55
CA ALA A 215 5.71 -6.67 4.96
C ALA A 215 4.53 -7.60 5.27
N LYS A 216 3.35 -7.29 4.73
CA LYS A 216 2.15 -8.14 4.87
C LYS A 216 2.34 -9.49 4.19
N ASP A 217 2.78 -9.50 2.93
CA ASP A 217 3.01 -10.72 2.16
C ASP A 217 4.04 -11.63 2.84
N ARG A 218 5.07 -11.05 3.47
CA ARG A 218 6.05 -11.79 4.28
C ARG A 218 5.42 -12.45 5.50
N LEU A 219 4.56 -11.75 6.23
CA LEU A 219 3.84 -12.32 7.38
C LEU A 219 2.92 -13.47 6.95
N ASP A 220 2.19 -13.28 5.85
CA ASP A 220 1.30 -14.30 5.30
C ASP A 220 2.08 -15.54 4.86
N ALA A 221 3.23 -15.37 4.21
CA ALA A 221 4.13 -16.48 3.86
C ALA A 221 4.66 -17.22 5.10
N CYS A 222 5.07 -16.48 6.15
CA CYS A 222 5.50 -17.09 7.42
C CYS A 222 4.37 -17.92 8.06
N ASN A 223 3.13 -17.44 8.03
CA ASN A 223 1.97 -18.18 8.56
C ASN A 223 1.73 -19.48 7.78
N ILE A 224 1.74 -19.43 6.45
CA ILE A 224 1.58 -20.62 5.59
C ILE A 224 2.69 -21.65 5.88
N LEU A 225 3.93 -21.19 6.03
CA LEU A 225 5.06 -22.05 6.35
C LEU A 225 4.94 -22.67 7.74
N ALA A 226 4.52 -21.89 8.75
CA ALA A 226 4.32 -22.39 10.11
C ALA A 226 3.23 -23.46 10.17
N ASP A 227 2.11 -23.26 9.46
CA ASP A 227 1.03 -24.24 9.37
C ASP A 227 1.48 -25.51 8.65
N SER A 228 2.23 -25.36 7.55
CA SER A 228 2.82 -26.50 6.81
C SER A 228 3.78 -27.30 7.68
N LEU A 229 4.65 -26.63 8.45
CA LEU A 229 5.56 -27.25 9.42
C LEU A 229 4.79 -27.99 10.51
N ARG A 230 3.78 -27.37 11.12
CA ARG A 230 2.95 -28.01 12.15
C ARG A 230 2.30 -29.29 11.63
N ASN A 231 1.75 -29.24 10.42
CA ASN A 231 1.15 -30.39 9.77
C ASN A 231 2.16 -31.51 9.50
N ALA A 232 3.35 -31.17 8.99
CA ALA A 232 4.43 -32.13 8.75
C ALA A 232 4.92 -32.80 10.05
N ILE A 233 5.06 -32.03 11.14
CA ILE A 233 5.43 -32.55 12.46
C ILE A 233 4.36 -33.52 12.97
N MET A 234 3.08 -33.15 12.90
CA MET A 234 1.98 -34.03 13.33
C MET A 234 1.94 -35.34 12.53
N LYS A 235 2.06 -35.27 11.21
CA LYS A 235 2.06 -36.46 10.34
C LYS A 235 3.26 -37.37 10.63
N THR A 236 4.45 -36.78 10.77
CA THR A 236 5.67 -37.53 11.11
C THR A 236 5.56 -38.18 12.49
N GLY A 237 5.00 -37.46 13.47
CA GLY A 237 4.74 -37.98 14.81
C GLY A 237 3.81 -39.20 14.79
N LEU A 238 2.72 -39.14 14.02
CA LEU A 238 1.81 -40.28 13.84
C LEU A 238 2.51 -41.48 13.21
N ILE A 239 3.26 -41.26 12.12
CA ILE A 239 4.01 -42.33 11.45
C ILE A 239 5.00 -42.97 12.42
N PHE A 240 5.73 -42.17 13.20
CA PHE A 240 6.69 -42.67 14.17
C PHE A 240 6.01 -43.52 15.27
N SER A 241 4.86 -43.08 15.77
CA SER A 241 4.06 -43.86 16.72
C SER A 241 3.59 -45.19 16.14
N LEU A 242 3.11 -45.21 14.89
CA LEU A 242 2.69 -46.44 14.21
C LEU A 242 3.87 -47.39 14.00
N VAL A 243 5.02 -46.90 13.54
CA VAL A 243 6.25 -47.70 13.40
C VAL A 243 6.67 -48.29 14.74
N LYS A 244 6.62 -47.50 15.82
CA LYS A 244 6.95 -47.98 17.17
C LYS A 244 5.98 -49.08 17.64
N GLN A 245 4.70 -48.95 17.33
CA GLN A 245 3.68 -49.95 17.65
C GLN A 245 3.93 -51.26 16.89
N GLU A 246 4.16 -51.20 15.57
CA GLU A 246 4.46 -52.39 14.76
C GLU A 246 5.74 -53.09 15.21
N ILE A 247 6.81 -52.33 15.50
CA ILE A 247 8.06 -52.89 16.05
C ILE A 247 7.80 -53.55 17.41
N GLY A 248 7.00 -52.92 18.27
CA GLY A 248 6.62 -53.48 19.57
C GLY A 248 5.88 -54.82 19.40
N PHE A 249 4.87 -54.85 18.53
CA PHE A 249 4.10 -56.05 18.21
C PHE A 249 4.97 -57.18 17.65
N LEU A 250 5.85 -56.88 16.68
CA LEU A 250 6.77 -57.85 16.11
C LEU A 250 7.73 -58.42 17.15
N ARG A 251 8.23 -57.56 18.07
CA ARG A 251 9.06 -58.02 19.18
C ARG A 251 8.30 -58.97 20.09
N ASP A 252 7.08 -58.60 20.50
CA ASP A 252 6.28 -59.43 21.40
C ASP A 252 5.99 -60.80 20.76
N GLN A 253 5.66 -60.83 19.46
CA GLN A 253 5.52 -62.09 18.71
C GLN A 253 6.81 -62.92 18.67
N TRP A 254 7.94 -62.28 18.43
CA TRP A 254 9.24 -62.94 18.36
C TRP A 254 9.67 -63.51 19.71
N GLU A 255 9.47 -62.77 20.81
CA GLU A 255 9.75 -63.23 22.17
C GLU A 255 8.87 -64.45 22.53
N GLN A 256 7.59 -64.45 22.16
CA GLN A 256 6.70 -65.60 22.38
C GLN A 256 7.16 -66.84 21.61
N LEU A 257 7.48 -66.70 20.32
CA LEU A 257 7.99 -67.81 19.50
C LEU A 257 9.28 -68.42 20.09
N LEU A 258 10.19 -67.58 20.56
CA LEU A 258 11.43 -68.04 21.21
C LEU A 258 11.16 -68.83 22.49
N LEU A 259 10.28 -68.33 23.35
CA LEU A 259 9.91 -69.02 24.60
C LEU A 259 9.24 -70.37 24.32
N ASP A 260 8.33 -70.42 23.33
CA ASP A 260 7.64 -71.64 22.91
C ASP A 260 8.64 -72.70 22.37
N GLU A 261 9.61 -72.28 21.56
CA GLU A 261 10.60 -73.18 20.94
C GLU A 261 11.64 -73.69 21.96
N LEU A 262 12.05 -72.83 22.90
CA LEU A 262 12.98 -73.18 23.98
C LEU A 262 12.31 -73.91 25.16
N LYS A 263 10.98 -73.93 25.23
CA LYS A 263 10.17 -74.43 26.38
C LYS A 263 10.56 -73.78 27.71
N GLU A 264 11.08 -72.56 27.66
CA GLU A 264 11.46 -71.80 28.85
C GLU A 264 10.28 -70.93 29.30
N LYS A 265 10.11 -70.81 30.61
CA LYS A 265 9.14 -69.86 31.17
C LYS A 265 9.70 -68.45 31.09
N ASN A 266 8.82 -67.46 30.99
CA ASN A 266 9.22 -66.07 30.90
C ASN A 266 9.83 -65.61 32.24
N ALA A 267 11.15 -65.62 32.35
CA ALA A 267 11.90 -65.26 33.56
C ALA A 267 11.57 -63.85 34.10
N LYS A 268 11.17 -62.92 33.22
CA LYS A 268 10.74 -61.58 33.62
C LYS A 268 9.39 -61.61 34.35
N VAL A 269 8.46 -62.45 33.88
CA VAL A 269 7.16 -62.65 34.56
C VAL A 269 7.37 -63.30 35.91
N GLU A 270 8.17 -64.36 35.96
CA GLU A 270 8.48 -65.07 37.22
C GLU A 270 9.15 -64.16 38.25
N ALA A 271 10.16 -63.38 37.85
CA ALA A 271 10.85 -62.46 38.76
C ALA A 271 9.94 -61.35 39.31
N ILE A 272 8.99 -60.85 38.50
CA ILE A 272 8.02 -59.84 38.95
C ILE A 272 6.95 -60.47 39.83
N GLU A 273 6.49 -61.68 39.54
CA GLU A 273 5.57 -62.43 40.42
C GLU A 273 6.20 -62.70 41.78
N GLU A 274 7.46 -63.15 41.81
CA GLU A 274 8.21 -63.35 43.04
C GLU A 274 8.38 -62.04 43.84
N LEU A 275 8.71 -60.93 43.17
CA LEU A 275 8.79 -59.61 43.79
C LEU A 275 7.43 -59.13 44.35
N ASN A 276 6.34 -59.40 43.63
CA ASN A 276 4.98 -59.06 44.08
C ASN A 276 4.62 -59.87 45.33
N ASP A 277 4.98 -61.16 45.37
CA ASP A 277 4.71 -62.06 46.50
C ASP A 277 5.53 -61.68 47.73
N ILE A 278 6.81 -61.31 47.55
CA ILE A 278 7.65 -60.76 48.62
C ILE A 278 7.03 -59.46 49.15
N LEU A 279 6.59 -58.55 48.28
CA LEU A 279 6.00 -57.29 48.69
C LEU A 279 4.71 -57.49 49.49
N ARG A 280 3.87 -58.44 49.07
CA ARG A 280 2.66 -58.85 49.80
C ARG A 280 2.99 -59.46 51.15
N GLY A 281 4.05 -60.25 51.24
CA GLY A 281 4.53 -60.85 52.49
C GLY A 281 5.15 -59.85 53.47
N VAL A 282 5.80 -58.80 52.98
CA VAL A 282 6.51 -57.80 53.80
C VAL A 282 5.58 -56.73 54.36
N ILE A 283 4.54 -56.32 53.61
CA ILE A 283 3.76 -55.11 53.97
C ILE A 283 2.50 -55.42 54.79
N GLY A 284 1.95 -56.64 54.74
CA GLY A 284 0.64 -56.91 55.35
C GLY A 284 -0.49 -56.12 54.68
N GLU A 285 -1.73 -56.56 54.81
CA GLU A 285 -2.84 -55.97 54.05
C GLU A 285 -3.04 -54.48 54.37
N ALA A 286 -3.02 -53.66 53.29
CA ALA A 286 -3.42 -52.25 53.18
C ALA A 286 -2.44 -51.16 53.65
N HIS A 287 -1.35 -50.96 52.89
CA HIS A 287 -0.65 -49.66 52.85
C HIS A 287 -0.79 -49.05 51.43
N PRO A 288 -1.24 -47.80 51.25
CA PRO A 288 -1.50 -47.22 49.92
C PRO A 288 -0.31 -47.29 48.94
N PHE A 289 0.91 -47.27 49.49
CA PHE A 289 2.15 -47.35 48.73
C PHE A 289 2.41 -48.74 48.13
N SER A 290 1.86 -49.82 48.70
CA SER A 290 2.03 -51.16 48.15
C SER A 290 1.19 -51.37 46.91
N GLU A 291 -0.03 -50.81 46.85
CA GLU A 291 -0.84 -50.87 45.63
C GLU A 291 -0.21 -50.07 44.47
N ASP A 292 0.31 -48.87 44.75
CA ASP A 292 1.03 -48.07 43.76
C ASP A 292 2.29 -48.80 43.26
N LEU A 293 3.06 -49.41 44.16
CA LEU A 293 4.28 -50.12 43.79
C LEU A 293 3.99 -51.43 43.03
N LEU A 294 2.95 -52.18 43.40
CA LEU A 294 2.44 -53.32 42.63
C LEU A 294 1.98 -52.88 41.24
N GLY A 295 1.31 -51.72 41.14
CA GLY A 295 0.90 -51.12 39.87
C GLY A 295 2.09 -50.78 38.97
N VAL A 296 3.16 -50.22 39.55
CA VAL A 296 4.42 -49.92 38.82
C VAL A 296 5.15 -51.21 38.41
N GLN A 297 5.23 -52.20 39.28
CA GLN A 297 5.86 -53.50 38.98
C GLN A 297 5.12 -54.23 37.85
N LYS A 298 3.78 -54.22 37.86
CA LYS A 298 2.97 -54.77 36.77
C LYS A 298 3.14 -54.02 35.45
N ARG A 299 3.20 -52.68 35.48
CA ARG A 299 3.54 -51.88 34.29
C ARG A 299 4.92 -52.22 33.72
N PHE A 300 5.84 -52.70 34.55
CA PHE A 300 7.16 -53.14 34.07
C PHE A 300 7.09 -54.37 33.16
N LEU A 301 6.06 -55.23 33.32
CA LEU A 301 5.82 -56.36 32.43
C LEU A 301 5.50 -55.89 31.00
N GLU A 302 4.73 -54.81 30.88
CA GLU A 302 4.32 -54.17 29.62
C GLU A 302 5.46 -53.37 28.95
N LEU A 303 6.52 -53.06 29.69
CA LEU A 303 7.70 -52.37 29.16
C LEU A 303 8.71 -53.38 28.64
N SER A 304 8.82 -53.57 27.32
CA SER A 304 9.92 -54.39 26.79
C SER A 304 11.20 -53.54 26.58
N LEU A 305 12.29 -54.01 27.19
CA LEU A 305 13.54 -53.26 27.40
C LEU A 305 14.28 -53.02 26.08
N HIS A 306 15.12 -51.98 26.05
CA HIS A 306 16.03 -51.76 24.93
C HIS A 306 17.04 -52.92 24.82
N PRO A 307 17.38 -53.46 23.63
CA PRO A 307 18.21 -54.65 23.48
C PRO A 307 19.53 -54.62 24.27
N VAL A 308 20.26 -53.50 24.22
CA VAL A 308 21.50 -53.28 25.00
C VAL A 308 21.28 -53.36 26.52
N LYS A 309 20.11 -52.94 27.01
CA LYS A 309 19.76 -53.05 28.45
C LYS A 309 19.22 -54.44 28.79
N ALA A 310 18.56 -55.10 27.86
CA ALA A 310 18.07 -56.48 28.00
C ALA A 310 19.23 -57.47 28.08
N GLU A 311 20.27 -57.31 27.24
CA GLU A 311 21.49 -58.12 27.26
C GLU A 311 22.21 -58.01 28.61
N ASN A 312 22.35 -56.78 29.13
CA ASN A 312 22.90 -56.54 30.48
C ASN A 312 22.00 -57.07 31.62
N TRP A 313 20.71 -57.29 31.37
CA TRP A 313 19.78 -57.83 32.36
C TRP A 313 19.84 -59.36 32.40
N ILE A 314 19.87 -60.00 31.22
CA ILE A 314 20.05 -61.45 31.06
C ILE A 314 21.42 -61.87 31.62
N VAL A 315 22.50 -61.14 31.30
CA VAL A 315 23.85 -61.42 31.81
C VAL A 315 23.96 -61.25 33.33
N LYS A 316 23.08 -60.48 33.96
CA LYS A 316 23.04 -60.34 35.44
C LYS A 316 22.21 -61.42 36.15
N GLN A 317 21.57 -62.31 35.40
CA GLN A 317 20.80 -63.45 35.94
C GLN A 317 21.51 -64.80 35.80
N ILE A 318 22.68 -64.84 35.15
CA ILE A 318 23.60 -66.00 35.12
C ILE A 318 24.72 -65.75 36.13
#